data_AF-A0A9Q3UVC4-F1
#
_entry.id   AF-A0A9Q3UVC4-F1
#
_cell.length_a   1.000
_cell.length_b   1.000
_cell.length_c   1.000
_cell.angle_alpha   90.00
_cell.angle_beta   90.00
_cell.angle_gamma   90.00
#
_symmetry.space_group_name_H-M   'P 1'
#
loop_
_entity.id
_entity.type
_entity.pdbx_description
1 polymer ?
#
loop_
_entity_poly.entity_id
_entity_poly.type
_entity_poly.pdbx_seq_one_letter_code
_entity_poly.pdbx_strand_id
1 'polypeptide(L)'
;MAWYFAAFHTRTDAFEKRNQKGLLFTVGDEPCLKTLPASAIRELMGTGQQTFKHTELLAEAQKKYEVFHISVLHSGQAVDADKGWKDLLGQNCLSIQDYRDVPKVIKEVVCSRFKDGFSKTKDLGDFNNIQMY
;
A
#
# COMPACT_ATOMS: atom_id res chain seq x y z
N MET A 1 10.79 -4.61 5.31
CA MET A 1 11.63 -4.49 4.09
C MET A 1 10.84 -3.99 2.88
N ALA A 2 9.71 -4.58 2.51
CA ALA A 2 8.94 -4.20 1.30
C ALA A 2 8.67 -2.69 1.18
N TRP A 3 8.30 -2.03 2.28
CA TRP A 3 8.06 -0.58 2.29
C TRP A 3 9.32 0.26 2.02
N TYR A 4 10.52 -0.19 2.44
CA TYR A 4 11.77 0.49 2.10
C TYR A 4 12.02 0.48 0.59
N PHE A 5 11.81 -0.69 -0.05
CA PHE A 5 11.97 -0.81 -1.49
C PHE A 5 10.97 0.08 -2.24
N ALA A 6 9.69 0.05 -1.88
CA ALA A 6 8.69 0.94 -2.45
C ALA A 6 9.00 2.44 -2.21
N ALA A 7 9.45 2.80 -1.02
CA ALA A 7 9.76 4.19 -0.67
C ALA A 7 10.98 4.74 -1.44
N PHE A 8 12.04 3.95 -1.62
CA PHE A 8 13.33 4.49 -2.08
C PHE A 8 13.85 3.91 -3.39
N HIS A 9 13.32 2.78 -3.85
CA HIS A 9 13.82 2.04 -5.02
C HIS A 9 12.82 1.94 -6.17
N THR A 10 11.69 2.66 -6.08
CA THR A 10 10.72 2.73 -7.18
C THR A 10 10.48 4.18 -7.60
N ARG A 11 10.49 4.41 -8.92
CA ARG A 11 10.06 5.65 -9.57
C ARG A 11 9.00 5.29 -10.60
N THR A 12 7.84 5.94 -10.53
CA THR A 12 6.71 5.63 -11.40
C THR A 12 6.23 6.90 -12.08
N ASP A 13 6.02 6.86 -13.40
CA ASP A 13 5.51 8.00 -14.17
C ASP A 13 4.17 8.53 -13.63
N ALA A 14 3.30 7.65 -13.13
CA ALA A 14 2.03 8.05 -12.52
C ALA A 14 2.24 9.02 -11.34
N PHE A 15 3.19 8.73 -10.46
CA PHE A 15 3.52 9.60 -9.34
C PHE A 15 4.32 10.83 -9.80
N GLU A 16 5.44 10.64 -10.51
CA GLU A 16 6.39 11.72 -10.82
C GLU A 16 5.81 12.75 -11.80
N LYS A 17 5.00 12.32 -12.77
CA LYS A 17 4.50 13.21 -13.84
C LYS A 17 3.05 13.63 -13.63
N ARG A 18 2.27 12.89 -12.84
CA ARG A 18 0.82 13.09 -12.69
C ARG A 18 0.36 13.20 -11.23
N ASN A 19 1.29 13.15 -10.28
CA ASN A 19 1.02 13.18 -8.83
C ASN A 19 -0.05 12.16 -8.39
N GLN A 20 -0.12 11.03 -9.09
CA GLN A 20 -1.08 9.97 -8.83
C GLN A 20 -0.40 8.86 -8.03
N LYS A 21 -0.90 8.61 -6.81
CA LYS A 21 -0.42 7.50 -5.98
C LYS A 21 -0.72 6.16 -6.63
N GLY A 22 0.22 5.23 -6.54
CA GLY A 22 0.01 3.83 -6.90
C GLY A 22 -0.71 3.07 -5.78
N LEU A 23 -0.98 1.78 -6.02
CA LEU A 23 -1.42 0.84 -4.99
C LEU A 23 -0.25 -0.09 -4.66
N LEU A 24 0.02 -0.31 -3.37
CA LEU A 24 1.05 -1.22 -2.89
C LEU A 24 0.39 -2.31 -2.05
N PHE A 25 0.51 -3.55 -2.51
CA PHE A 25 0.05 -4.73 -1.78
C PHE A 25 1.25 -5.51 -1.24
N THR A 26 1.22 -5.82 0.04
CA THR A 26 2.09 -6.85 0.65
C THR A 26 1.21 -8.03 1.07
N VAL A 27 1.75 -9.24 1.07
CA VAL A 27 1.00 -10.45 1.41
C VAL A 27 1.85 -11.30 2.33
N GLY A 28 1.27 -11.84 3.39
CA GLY A 28 1.98 -12.73 4.31
C GLY A 28 1.17 -13.06 5.55
N ASP A 29 1.74 -13.88 6.39
CA ASP A 29 1.19 -14.39 7.66
C ASP A 29 2.09 -14.01 8.86
N GLU A 30 3.32 -13.56 8.60
CA GLU A 30 4.29 -13.12 9.61
C GLU A 30 4.04 -11.67 10.09
N PRO A 31 4.42 -11.32 11.34
CA PRO A 31 4.29 -9.96 11.85
C PRO A 31 5.24 -8.98 11.15
N CYS A 32 4.83 -7.70 11.10
CA CYS A 32 5.67 -6.65 10.53
C CYS A 32 6.98 -6.47 11.34
N LEU A 33 8.12 -6.58 10.65
CA LEU A 33 9.43 -6.35 11.26
C LEU A 33 9.54 -4.91 11.78
N LYS A 34 9.60 -4.74 13.10
CA LYS A 34 9.55 -3.43 13.76
C LYS A 34 10.72 -2.51 13.42
N THR A 35 11.89 -3.09 13.17
CA THR A 35 13.08 -2.30 12.88
C THR A 35 13.83 -2.96 11.73
N LEU A 36 14.16 -2.18 10.72
CA LEU A 36 14.99 -2.59 9.60
C LEU A 36 16.40 -1.99 9.80
N PRO A 37 17.38 -2.79 10.25
CA PRO A 37 18.71 -2.29 10.54
C PRO A 37 19.43 -1.81 9.28
N ALA A 38 20.25 -0.77 9.41
CA ALA A 38 21.11 -0.27 8.33
C ALA A 38 21.97 -1.37 7.69
N SER A 39 22.47 -2.32 8.50
CA SER A 39 23.26 -3.45 8.03
C SER A 39 22.48 -4.33 7.05
N ALA A 40 21.24 -4.70 7.40
CA ALA A 40 20.37 -5.51 6.55
C ALA A 40 20.00 -4.76 5.25
N ILE A 41 19.81 -3.44 5.32
CA ILE A 41 19.56 -2.62 4.13
C ILE A 41 20.78 -2.64 3.21
N ARG A 42 21.98 -2.40 3.75
CA ARG A 42 23.21 -2.40 2.97
C ARG A 42 23.49 -3.77 2.33
N GLU A 43 23.24 -4.84 3.08
CA GLU A 43 23.42 -6.21 2.59
C GLU A 43 22.47 -6.54 1.45
N LEU A 44 21.18 -6.17 1.57
CA LEU A 44 20.15 -6.58 0.61
C LEU A 44 19.98 -5.59 -0.55
N MET A 45 20.26 -4.31 -0.35
CA MET A 45 19.99 -3.22 -1.31
C MET A 45 21.27 -2.54 -1.82
N GLY A 46 22.45 -2.93 -1.33
CA GLY A 46 23.76 -2.39 -1.72
C GLY A 46 24.05 -0.96 -1.26
N THR A 47 23.03 -0.21 -0.80
CA THR A 47 23.15 1.16 -0.31
C THR A 47 22.27 1.35 0.92
N GLY A 48 22.75 2.09 1.93
CA GLY A 48 22.00 2.34 3.15
C GLY A 48 22.90 2.46 4.37
N GLN A 49 22.68 3.50 5.18
CA GLN A 49 23.42 3.75 6.42
C GLN A 49 22.50 4.00 7.62
N GLN A 50 21.19 4.10 7.39
CA GLN A 50 20.21 4.42 8.41
C GLN A 50 19.34 3.20 8.74
N THR A 51 19.10 3.00 10.03
CA THR A 51 18.10 2.05 10.54
C THR A 51 16.74 2.72 10.55
N PHE A 52 15.70 2.02 10.11
CA PHE A 52 14.34 2.55 10.06
C PHE A 52 13.39 1.75 10.95
N LYS A 53 12.44 2.43 11.58
CA LYS A 53 11.25 1.80 12.17
C LYS A 53 10.24 1.47 11.08
N HIS A 54 9.44 0.44 11.31
CA HIS A 54 8.35 0.07 10.40
C HIS A 54 7.38 1.23 10.15
N THR A 55 7.06 2.03 11.17
CA THR A 55 6.17 3.19 11.04
C THR A 55 6.73 4.30 10.15
N GLU A 56 8.06 4.53 10.21
CA GLU A 56 8.74 5.49 9.34
C GLU A 56 8.68 5.02 7.89
N LEU A 57 8.98 3.73 7.64
CA LEU A 57 8.90 3.16 6.29
C LEU A 57 7.48 3.15 5.75
N LEU A 58 6.48 2.90 6.60
CA LEU A 58 5.07 3.00 6.21
C LEU A 58 4.74 4.41 5.74
N ALA A 59 5.09 5.42 6.54
CA ALA A 59 4.85 6.82 6.20
C ALA A 59 5.55 7.22 4.89
N GLU A 60 6.79 6.79 4.67
CA GLU A 60 7.52 7.05 3.42
C GLU A 60 6.87 6.36 2.21
N ALA A 61 6.46 5.09 2.34
CA ALA A 61 5.75 4.39 1.28
C ALA A 61 4.40 5.05 0.98
N GLN A 62 3.68 5.52 2.01
CA GLN A 62 2.38 6.18 1.89
C GLN A 62 2.42 7.53 1.18
N LYS A 63 3.61 8.14 1.00
CA LYS A 63 3.77 9.34 0.15
C LYS A 63 3.45 9.02 -1.32
N LYS A 64 3.86 7.84 -1.80
CA LYS A 64 3.77 7.44 -3.22
C LYS A 64 2.69 6.40 -3.50
N TYR A 65 2.27 5.68 -2.47
CA TYR A 65 1.35 4.58 -2.61
C TYR A 65 0.21 4.68 -1.60
N GLU A 66 -0.91 4.07 -1.93
CA GLU A 66 -1.80 3.57 -0.92
C GLU A 66 -1.43 2.14 -0.57
N VAL A 67 -1.17 1.92 0.72
CA VAL A 67 -0.52 0.71 1.21
C VAL A 67 -1.55 -0.22 1.82
N PHE A 68 -1.53 -1.47 1.38
CA PHE A 68 -2.36 -2.57 1.86
C PHE A 68 -1.48 -3.74 2.29
N HIS A 69 -1.98 -4.51 3.25
CA HIS A 69 -1.44 -5.80 3.61
C HIS A 69 -2.56 -6.84 3.55
N ILE A 70 -2.33 -7.94 2.86
CA ILE A 70 -3.24 -9.08 2.82
C ILE A 70 -2.69 -10.13 3.79
N SER A 71 -3.36 -10.29 4.93
CA SER A 71 -2.96 -11.24 5.96
C SER A 71 -3.58 -12.61 5.72
N VAL A 72 -2.76 -13.65 5.56
CA VAL A 72 -3.24 -15.03 5.32
C VAL A 72 -3.31 -15.79 6.64
N LEU A 73 -4.53 -15.97 7.16
CA LEU A 73 -4.83 -16.48 8.49
C LEU A 73 -4.78 -18.03 8.58
N HIS A 74 -3.69 -18.65 8.13
CA HIS A 74 -3.60 -20.11 8.07
C HIS A 74 -3.16 -20.77 9.40
N SER A 75 -2.84 -19.97 10.42
CA SER A 75 -2.34 -20.45 11.72
C SER A 75 -2.71 -19.49 12.86
N GLY A 76 -2.59 -19.95 14.11
CA GLY A 76 -2.76 -19.08 15.28
C GLY A 76 -1.74 -17.93 15.31
N GLN A 77 -0.50 -18.18 14.88
CA GLN A 77 0.53 -17.15 14.76
C GLN A 77 0.15 -16.08 13.74
N ALA A 78 -0.44 -16.49 12.61
CA ALA A 78 -0.94 -15.57 11.59
C ALA A 78 -2.07 -14.67 12.12
N VAL A 79 -2.97 -15.22 12.94
CA VAL A 79 -4.03 -14.44 13.61
C VAL A 79 -3.46 -13.42 14.59
N ASP A 80 -2.38 -13.76 15.30
CA ASP A 80 -1.72 -12.81 16.18
C ASP A 80 -0.94 -11.72 15.42
N ALA A 81 -0.29 -12.08 14.31
CA ALA A 81 0.37 -11.13 13.43
C ALA A 81 -0.62 -10.13 12.81
N ASP A 82 -1.81 -10.59 12.40
CA ASP A 82 -2.88 -9.76 11.83
C ASP A 82 -3.32 -8.62 12.75
N LYS A 83 -3.29 -8.81 14.08
CA LYS A 83 -3.59 -7.73 15.04
C LYS A 83 -2.61 -6.56 14.87
N GLY A 84 -1.31 -6.84 14.81
CA GLY A 84 -0.29 -5.82 14.60
C GLY A 84 -0.38 -5.14 13.23
N TRP A 85 -0.81 -5.87 12.20
CA TRP A 85 -1.08 -5.30 10.89
C TRP A 85 -2.32 -4.38 10.89
N LYS A 86 -3.39 -4.77 11.59
CA LYS A 86 -4.59 -3.93 11.79
C LYS A 86 -4.28 -2.66 12.57
N ASP A 87 -3.42 -2.73 13.58
CA ASP A 87 -2.97 -1.53 14.31
C ASP A 87 -2.22 -0.55 13.40
N LEU A 88 -1.46 -1.06 12.42
CA LEU A 88 -0.67 -0.24 11.50
C LEU A 88 -1.46 0.33 10.32
N LEU A 89 -2.36 -0.47 9.75
CA LEU A 89 -3.01 -0.17 8.46
C LEU A 89 -4.52 0.03 8.58
N GLY A 90 -5.12 -0.27 9.74
CA GLY A 90 -6.56 -0.20 9.95
C GLY A 90 -7.32 -1.01 8.89
N GLN A 91 -8.21 -0.33 8.17
CA GLN A 91 -9.03 -0.93 7.11
C GLN A 91 -8.23 -1.42 5.90
N ASN A 92 -6.97 -0.99 5.75
CA ASN A 92 -6.09 -1.44 4.67
C ASN A 92 -5.34 -2.75 5.02
N CYS A 93 -5.58 -3.34 6.19
CA CYS A 93 -5.24 -4.73 6.50
C CYS A 93 -6.42 -5.64 6.12
N LEU A 94 -6.21 -6.50 5.13
CA LEU A 94 -7.23 -7.36 4.52
C LEU A 94 -6.95 -8.81 4.92
N SER A 95 -7.71 -9.35 5.86
CA SER A 95 -7.51 -10.71 6.35
C SER A 95 -8.26 -11.74 5.48
N ILE A 96 -7.57 -12.80 5.04
CA ILE A 96 -8.15 -13.92 4.28
C ILE A 96 -7.77 -15.26 4.92
N GLN A 97 -8.59 -16.29 4.72
CA GLN A 97 -8.31 -17.64 5.24
C GLN A 97 -7.52 -18.48 4.23
N ASP A 98 -7.84 -18.33 2.94
CA ASP A 98 -7.28 -19.11 1.86
C ASP A 98 -6.40 -18.22 0.96
N TYR A 99 -5.14 -18.58 0.78
CA TYR A 99 -4.22 -17.83 -0.09
C TYR A 99 -4.71 -17.74 -1.54
N ARG A 100 -5.59 -18.65 -1.97
CA ARG A 100 -6.22 -18.62 -3.30
C ARG A 100 -7.15 -17.43 -3.49
N ASP A 101 -7.55 -16.75 -2.43
CA ASP A 101 -8.37 -15.54 -2.48
C ASP A 101 -7.56 -14.26 -2.74
N VAL A 102 -6.22 -14.29 -2.68
CA VAL A 102 -5.37 -13.10 -2.92
C VAL A 102 -5.69 -12.40 -4.24
N PRO A 103 -5.80 -13.09 -5.41
CA PRO A 103 -6.12 -12.42 -6.66
C PRO A 103 -7.51 -11.75 -6.65
N LYS A 104 -8.48 -12.37 -5.99
CA LYS A 104 -9.84 -11.84 -5.85
C LYS A 104 -9.83 -10.55 -5.03
N VAL A 105 -9.14 -10.53 -3.89
CA VAL A 105 -9.03 -9.36 -3.02
C VAL A 105 -8.33 -8.21 -3.73
N ILE A 106 -7.20 -8.46 -4.41
CA ILE A 106 -6.50 -7.42 -5.19
C ILE A 106 -7.43 -6.84 -6.26
N LYS A 107 -8.13 -7.69 -7.02
CA LYS A 107 -9.09 -7.26 -8.04
C LYS A 107 -10.17 -6.36 -7.43
N GLU A 108 -10.74 -6.74 -6.30
CA GLU A 108 -11.80 -5.97 -5.63
C GLU A 108 -11.31 -4.59 -5.17
N VAL A 109 -10.15 -4.51 -4.54
CA VAL A 109 -9.55 -3.23 -4.13
C VAL A 109 -9.29 -2.34 -5.34
N VAL A 110 -8.65 -2.88 -6.39
CA VAL A 110 -8.36 -2.14 -7.62
C VAL A 110 -9.65 -1.60 -8.23
N CYS A 111 -10.66 -2.45 -8.45
CA CYS A 111 -11.94 -2.04 -9.03
C CYS A 111 -12.66 -0.98 -8.18
N SER A 112 -12.61 -1.08 -6.84
CA SER A 112 -13.19 -0.08 -5.96
C SER A 112 -12.55 1.29 -6.19
N ARG A 113 -11.21 1.36 -6.22
CA ARG A 113 -10.50 2.64 -6.31
C ARG A 113 -10.61 3.29 -7.69
N PHE A 114 -10.71 2.47 -8.73
CA PHE A 114 -11.03 2.97 -10.07
C PHE A 114 -12.45 3.56 -10.15
N LYS A 115 -13.45 2.93 -9.52
CA LYS A 115 -14.82 3.45 -9.49
C LYS A 115 -14.92 4.76 -8.71
N ASP A 116 -14.25 4.86 -7.56
CA ASP A 116 -14.21 6.08 -6.75
C ASP A 116 -13.59 7.26 -7.52
N GLY A 117 -12.56 6.98 -8.32
CA GLY A 117 -11.96 7.97 -9.23
C GLY A 117 -12.92 8.49 -10.29
N PHE A 118 -13.75 7.60 -10.86
CA PHE A 118 -14.73 7.95 -11.91
C PHE A 118 -15.91 8.76 -11.38
N SER A 119 -16.40 8.43 -10.17
CA SER A 119 -17.47 9.17 -9.52
C SER A 119 -17.05 10.60 -9.17
N LYS A 120 -15.81 10.81 -8.70
CA LYS A 120 -15.27 12.15 -8.42
C LYS A 120 -15.11 13.03 -9.66
N THR A 121 -14.84 12.44 -10.84
CA THR A 121 -14.73 13.21 -12.09
C THR A 121 -16.06 13.63 -12.70
N LYS A 122 -17.18 12.99 -12.34
CA LYS A 122 -18.52 13.36 -12.83
C LYS A 122 -19.08 14.62 -12.17
N ASP A 123 -18.68 14.93 -10.95
CA ASP A 123 -19.17 16.09 -10.17
C ASP A 123 -18.51 17.43 -10.54
N LEU A 124 -17.54 17.46 -11.47
CA LEU A 124 -16.76 18.65 -11.82
C LEU A 124 -17.09 19.25 -13.20
N GLY A 125 -18.22 18.85 -13.81
CA GLY A 125 -18.57 19.29 -15.17
C GLY A 125 -20.07 19.49 -15.38
N ASP A 126 -20.71 20.33 -14.57
CA ASP A 126 -22.04 20.85 -14.90
C ASP A 126 -21.89 22.08 -15.81
N PHE A 127 -22.37 21.94 -17.04
CA PHE A 127 -22.23 22.89 -18.16
C PHE A 127 -23.15 24.12 -18.01
N ASN A 128 -23.01 24.89 -16.94
CA ASN A 128 -23.83 26.10 -16.71
C ASN A 128 -23.21 27.39 -17.25
N ASN A 129 -22.62 27.39 -18.46
CA ASN A 129 -22.19 28.63 -19.12
C ASN A 129 -22.14 28.50 -20.66
N ILE A 130 -23.30 28.26 -21.28
CA ILE A 130 -23.50 28.62 -22.69
C ILE A 130 -24.55 29.73 -22.71
N GLN A 131 -24.10 30.99 -22.66
CA GLN A 131 -24.91 32.10 -23.11
C GLN A 131 -24.90 32.11 -24.64
N MET A 132 -26.06 31.86 -25.24
CA MET A 132 -26.29 32.17 -26.65
C MET A 132 -26.48 33.69 -26.78
N TYR A 133 -25.63 34.31 -27.59
CA TYR A 133 -25.94 35.56 -28.29
C TYR A 133 -26.42 35.22 -29.70
#